data_AF-A0AAJ7EBD3-F1
#
_entry.id   AF-A0AAJ7EBD3-F1
#
_cell.length_a   1.000
_cell.length_b   1.000
_cell.length_c   1.000
_cell.angle_alpha   90.00
_cell.angle_beta   90.00
_cell.angle_gamma   90.00
#
_symmetry.space_group_name_H-M   'P 1'
#
loop_
_entity.id
_entity.type
_entity.pdbx_description
1 polymer ?
#
loop_
_entity_poly.entity_id
_entity_poly.type
_entity_poly.pdbx_seq_one_letter_code
_entity_poly.pdbx_strand_id
1 'polypeptide(L)'
;MRTVDPERWPVRVGRTRLVAAPPGPGLREARLRASVADAVGEFWQRGPISGHTYVKEAANNKLRGVYICLLLCAVVCGVAVSVAVEHALAGRVPTATTRLAGGRQLRRLDFPAVALCATNLVSRAALRDYARKLSELDGNRTYARQELERHLTAFGALSEMVGAPADLDVRFASFLATLGHRNVSDIAYRLAPRCSELLVRCTWRARAMPCERLFAARATPHGYCCTFNARYQ
;
A
#
# COMPACT_ATOMS: atom_id res chain seq x y z
N MET A 1 7.63 -10.72 -0.15
CA MET A 1 8.16 -12.03 -0.56
C MET A 1 7.19 -13.09 -0.07
N ARG A 2 6.46 -13.76 -0.97
CA ARG A 2 5.54 -14.87 -0.63
C ARG A 2 6.37 -16.15 -0.56
N THR A 3 6.46 -16.76 0.61
CA THR A 3 6.99 -18.12 0.77
C THR A 3 5.98 -19.10 0.18
N VAL A 4 6.33 -19.71 -0.95
CA VAL A 4 5.61 -20.86 -1.51
C VAL A 4 6.28 -22.11 -0.96
N ASP A 5 5.46 -22.96 -0.34
CA ASP A 5 5.84 -24.19 0.35
C ASP A 5 6.36 -25.25 -0.66
N PRO A 6 7.63 -25.69 -0.58
CA PRO A 6 8.24 -26.57 -1.59
C PRO A 6 7.79 -28.05 -1.49
N GLU A 7 7.02 -28.43 -0.47
CA GLU A 7 6.61 -29.83 -0.25
C GLU A 7 5.38 -30.28 -1.06
N ARG A 8 4.74 -29.39 -1.83
CA ARG A 8 3.55 -29.72 -2.64
C ARG A 8 3.84 -30.04 -4.11
N TRP A 9 5.08 -30.36 -4.48
CA TRP A 9 5.32 -30.92 -5.81
C TRP A 9 4.86 -32.38 -5.86
N PRO A 10 4.06 -32.82 -6.85
CA PRO A 10 3.67 -34.21 -6.94
C PRO A 10 4.91 -35.05 -7.24
N VAL A 11 5.07 -36.14 -6.47
CA VAL A 11 6.00 -37.23 -6.73
C VAL A 11 6.03 -37.50 -8.23
N ARG A 12 7.22 -37.38 -8.83
CA ARG A 12 7.45 -37.80 -10.21
C ARG A 12 7.23 -39.31 -10.28
N VAL A 13 5.99 -39.71 -10.51
CA VAL A 13 5.68 -41.04 -11.04
C VAL A 13 6.50 -41.14 -12.31
N GLY A 14 7.42 -42.12 -12.35
CA GLY A 14 8.22 -42.40 -13.52
C GLY A 14 7.28 -42.65 -14.69
N ARG A 15 7.05 -41.63 -15.52
CA ARG A 15 6.43 -41.80 -16.83
C ARG A 15 7.45 -42.58 -17.62
N THR A 16 7.26 -43.90 -17.71
CA THR A 16 7.73 -44.69 -18.84
C THR A 16 7.28 -43.93 -20.07
N ARG A 17 8.21 -43.20 -20.70
CA ARG A 17 7.98 -42.55 -21.97
C ARG A 17 7.87 -43.66 -23.00
N LEU A 18 6.67 -44.21 -23.16
CA LEU A 18 6.27 -44.75 -24.45
C LEU A 18 6.21 -43.53 -25.38
N VAL A 19 7.34 -43.21 -26.01
CA VAL A 19 7.41 -42.27 -27.13
C VAL A 19 6.78 -42.98 -28.32
N ALA A 20 5.45 -43.08 -28.31
CA ALA A 20 4.72 -43.32 -29.52
C ALA A 20 4.86 -42.05 -30.38
N ALA A 21 5.28 -42.22 -31.64
CA ALA A 21 5.31 -41.15 -32.62
C ALA A 21 3.97 -40.37 -32.58
N PRO A 22 3.97 -39.02 -32.72
CA PRO A 22 2.76 -38.23 -32.87
C PRO A 22 1.80 -38.95 -33.81
N PRO A 23 0.62 -39.38 -33.34
CA PRO A 23 -0.35 -39.96 -34.27
C PRO A 23 -0.63 -38.89 -35.33
N GLY A 24 -0.68 -39.29 -36.61
CA GLY A 24 -0.98 -38.37 -37.71
C GLY A 24 -2.26 -37.56 -37.40
N PRO A 25 -2.42 -36.36 -37.98
CA PRO A 25 -3.48 -35.43 -37.59
C PRO A 25 -4.88 -36.08 -37.51
N GLY A 26 -5.23 -36.97 -38.45
CA GLY A 26 -6.49 -37.71 -38.41
C GLY A 26 -6.65 -38.71 -37.26
N LEU A 27 -5.55 -39.33 -36.80
CA LEU A 27 -5.60 -40.30 -35.69
C LEU A 27 -5.65 -39.60 -34.31
N ARG A 28 -5.12 -38.37 -34.21
CA ARG A 28 -5.32 -37.50 -33.04
C ARG A 28 -6.75 -37.04 -32.91
N GLU A 29 -7.34 -36.57 -34.00
CA GLU A 29 -8.75 -36.18 -34.04
C GLU A 29 -9.68 -37.35 -33.72
N ALA A 30 -9.40 -38.55 -34.26
CA ALA A 30 -10.17 -39.75 -33.95
C ALA A 30 -10.10 -40.11 -32.46
N ARG A 31 -8.90 -40.04 -31.84
CA ARG A 31 -8.72 -40.29 -30.40
C ARG A 31 -9.38 -39.22 -29.52
N LEU A 32 -9.31 -37.96 -29.93
CA LEU A 32 -9.99 -36.85 -29.24
C LEU A 32 -11.50 -37.03 -29.29
N ARG A 33 -12.07 -37.34 -30.45
CA ARG A 33 -13.51 -37.63 -30.60
C ARG A 33 -13.93 -38.83 -29.76
N ALA A 34 -13.15 -39.90 -29.74
CA ALA A 34 -13.43 -41.07 -28.93
C ALA A 34 -13.40 -40.74 -27.43
N SER A 35 -12.39 -39.99 -26.98
CA SER A 35 -12.26 -39.56 -25.58
C SER A 35 -13.38 -38.61 -25.16
N VAL A 36 -13.77 -37.67 -26.03
CA VAL A 36 -14.92 -36.79 -25.77
C VAL A 36 -16.22 -37.57 -25.73
N ALA A 37 -16.43 -38.53 -26.64
CA ALA A 37 -17.62 -39.37 -26.64
C ALA A 37 -17.72 -40.22 -25.37
N ASP A 38 -16.60 -40.76 -24.89
CA ASP A 38 -16.51 -41.53 -23.66
C ASP A 38 -16.78 -40.65 -22.43
N ALA A 39 -16.14 -39.49 -22.35
CA ALA A 39 -16.37 -38.52 -21.27
C ALA A 39 -17.82 -37.99 -21.23
N VAL A 40 -18.42 -37.75 -22.40
CA VAL A 40 -19.85 -37.39 -22.51
C VAL A 40 -20.71 -38.56 -22.05
N GLY A 41 -20.40 -39.79 -22.48
CA GLY A 41 -21.08 -41.00 -22.05
C GLY A 41 -21.07 -41.17 -20.53
N GLU A 42 -19.90 -41.01 -19.89
CA GLU A 42 -19.74 -41.07 -18.44
C GLU A 42 -20.48 -39.93 -17.74
N PHE A 43 -20.38 -38.70 -18.25
CA PHE A 43 -21.10 -37.55 -17.70
C PHE A 43 -22.62 -37.74 -17.73
N TRP A 44 -23.16 -38.28 -18.84
CA TRP A 44 -24.57 -38.62 -18.90
C TRP A 44 -24.95 -39.71 -17.90
N GLN A 45 -24.03 -40.62 -17.53
CA GLN A 45 -24.30 -41.71 -16.57
C GLN A 45 -24.16 -41.30 -15.10
N ARG A 46 -23.25 -40.39 -14.78
CA ARG A 46 -22.86 -40.07 -13.39
C ARG A 46 -22.96 -38.59 -13.06
N GLY A 47 -23.52 -37.78 -13.95
CA GLY A 47 -23.55 -36.33 -13.84
C GLY A 47 -24.43 -35.85 -12.68
N PRO A 48 -24.08 -34.69 -12.08
CA PRO A 48 -24.79 -34.13 -10.93
C PRO A 48 -26.13 -33.43 -11.30
N ILE A 49 -26.50 -33.39 -12.58
CA ILE A 49 -27.71 -32.69 -13.05
C ILE A 49 -28.93 -33.56 -12.74
N SER A 50 -29.69 -33.25 -11.69
CA SER A 50 -30.80 -34.07 -11.23
C SER A 50 -31.88 -34.38 -12.29
N GLY A 51 -32.04 -33.55 -13.32
CA GLY A 51 -33.06 -33.74 -14.36
C GLY A 51 -32.77 -34.85 -15.39
N HIS A 52 -31.51 -35.29 -15.53
CA HIS A 52 -31.13 -36.22 -16.61
C HIS A 52 -31.54 -37.68 -16.33
N THR A 53 -31.68 -38.06 -15.06
CA THR A 53 -32.12 -39.40 -14.64
C THR A 53 -33.56 -39.65 -15.10
N TYR A 54 -34.44 -38.65 -14.94
CA TYR A 54 -35.83 -38.71 -15.39
C TYR A 54 -35.97 -38.85 -16.92
N VAL A 55 -35.03 -38.29 -17.69
CA VAL A 55 -34.98 -38.45 -19.16
C VAL A 55 -34.56 -39.87 -19.55
N LYS A 56 -33.70 -40.50 -18.75
CA LYS A 56 -33.22 -41.88 -18.98
C LYS A 56 -34.22 -42.95 -18.55
N GLU A 57 -34.88 -42.74 -17.42
CA GLU A 57 -35.86 -43.66 -16.85
C GLU A 57 -37.27 -43.49 -17.43
N ALA A 58 -37.46 -42.57 -18.39
CA ALA A 58 -38.74 -42.33 -19.02
C ALA A 58 -39.24 -43.55 -19.81
N ALA A 59 -40.40 -44.08 -19.41
CA ALA A 59 -41.00 -45.28 -20.01
C ALA A 59 -41.38 -45.13 -21.51
N ASN A 60 -41.66 -43.91 -21.97
CA ASN A 60 -42.16 -43.64 -23.33
C ASN A 60 -41.49 -42.43 -23.97
N ASN A 61 -41.37 -42.44 -25.31
CA ASN A 61 -40.77 -41.34 -26.09
C ASN A 61 -41.50 -40.00 -25.89
N LYS A 62 -42.83 -40.01 -25.69
CA LYS A 62 -43.61 -38.80 -25.39
C LYS A 62 -43.23 -38.21 -24.02
N LEU A 63 -43.10 -39.07 -23.01
CA LEU A 63 -42.74 -38.66 -21.65
C LEU A 63 -41.28 -38.15 -21.58
N ARG A 64 -40.38 -38.80 -22.33
CA ARG A 64 -38.99 -38.35 -22.51
C ARG A 64 -38.93 -36.94 -23.11
N GLY A 65 -39.77 -36.65 -24.11
CA GLY A 65 -39.91 -35.32 -24.69
C GLY A 65 -40.35 -34.27 -23.68
N VAL A 66 -41.30 -34.60 -22.80
CA VAL A 66 -41.77 -33.70 -21.72
C VAL A 66 -40.65 -33.39 -20.73
N TYR A 67 -39.90 -34.38 -20.26
CA TYR A 67 -38.78 -34.14 -19.33
C TYR A 67 -37.65 -33.33 -19.97
N ILE A 68 -37.35 -33.55 -21.25
CA ILE A 68 -36.38 -32.74 -22.00
C ILE A 68 -36.87 -31.29 -22.07
N CYS A 69 -38.15 -31.07 -22.36
CA CYS A 69 -38.73 -29.73 -22.43
C CYS A 69 -38.67 -29.02 -21.07
N LEU A 70 -39.02 -29.70 -19.98
CA LEU A 70 -38.91 -29.16 -18.62
C LEU A 70 -37.47 -28.80 -18.23
N LEU A 71 -36.49 -29.66 -18.58
CA LEU A 71 -35.08 -29.38 -18.33
C LEU A 71 -34.60 -28.15 -19.10
N LEU A 72 -34.98 -28.02 -20.38
CA LEU A 72 -34.65 -26.87 -21.20
C LEU A 72 -35.29 -25.58 -20.66
N CYS A 73 -36.56 -25.63 -20.26
CA CYS A 73 -37.23 -24.51 -19.62
C CYS A 73 -36.51 -24.07 -18.34
N ALA A 74 -36.10 -25.03 -17.48
CA ALA A 74 -35.38 -24.72 -16.25
C ALA A 74 -34.02 -24.05 -16.52
N VAL A 75 -33.28 -24.52 -17.54
CA VAL A 75 -32.00 -23.90 -17.95
C VAL A 75 -32.23 -22.48 -18.47
N VAL A 76 -33.22 -22.27 -19.34
CA VAL A 76 -33.55 -20.95 -19.88
C VAL A 76 -33.97 -19.98 -18.76
N CYS A 77 -34.83 -20.43 -17.84
CA CYS A 77 -35.21 -19.63 -16.68
C CYS A 77 -34.00 -19.28 -15.79
N GLY A 78 -33.12 -20.25 -15.52
CA GLY A 78 -31.91 -20.03 -14.73
C GLY A 78 -30.98 -18.99 -15.36
N VAL A 79 -30.72 -19.10 -16.67
CA VAL A 79 -29.91 -18.11 -17.40
C VAL A 79 -30.57 -16.74 -17.38
N ALA A 80 -31.87 -16.66 -17.65
CA ALA A 80 -32.59 -15.38 -17.64
C ALA A 80 -32.54 -14.69 -16.27
N VAL A 81 -32.71 -15.44 -15.17
CA VAL A 81 -32.59 -14.92 -13.81
C VAL A 81 -31.18 -14.44 -13.53
N SER A 82 -30.16 -15.23 -13.86
CA SER A 82 -28.76 -14.83 -13.66
C SER A 82 -28.41 -13.55 -14.41
N VAL A 83 -28.81 -13.44 -15.67
CA VAL A 83 -28.61 -12.23 -16.48
C VAL A 83 -29.37 -11.04 -15.90
N ALA A 84 -30.61 -11.23 -15.44
CA ALA A 84 -31.39 -10.17 -14.81
C ALA A 84 -30.75 -9.68 -13.50
N VAL A 85 -30.23 -10.61 -12.69
CA VAL A 85 -29.53 -10.31 -11.45
C VAL A 85 -28.22 -9.57 -11.72
N GLU A 86 -27.43 -10.03 -12.68
CA GLU A 86 -26.20 -9.36 -13.11
C GLU A 86 -26.51 -7.95 -13.63
N HIS A 87 -27.53 -7.79 -14.47
CA HIS A 87 -27.91 -6.48 -14.99
C HIS A 87 -28.40 -5.53 -13.88
N ALA A 88 -29.17 -6.06 -12.92
CA ALA A 88 -29.63 -5.29 -11.76
C ALA A 88 -28.48 -4.89 -10.80
N LEU A 89 -27.40 -5.68 -10.76
CA LEU A 89 -26.24 -5.46 -9.92
C LEU A 89 -25.09 -4.73 -10.63
N ALA A 90 -25.04 -4.71 -11.97
CA ALA A 90 -23.95 -4.15 -12.76
C ALA A 90 -23.66 -2.67 -12.49
N GLY A 91 -24.66 -1.91 -12.02
CA GLY A 91 -24.50 -0.51 -11.64
C GLY A 91 -24.37 -0.26 -10.13
N ARG A 92 -24.37 -1.30 -9.30
CA ARG A 92 -24.34 -1.16 -7.83
C ARG A 92 -22.95 -1.48 -7.32
N VAL A 93 -22.41 -0.60 -6.48
CA VAL A 93 -21.24 -0.93 -5.68
C VAL A 93 -21.62 -2.03 -4.69
N PRO A 94 -20.91 -3.17 -4.62
CA PRO A 94 -21.25 -4.28 -3.72
C PRO A 94 -21.00 -3.96 -2.23
N THR A 95 -20.68 -2.70 -1.91
CA THR A 95 -20.35 -2.25 -0.54
C THR A 95 -21.54 -1.49 0.05
N ALA A 96 -22.27 -2.13 0.95
CA ALA A 96 -23.25 -1.46 1.80
C ALA A 96 -22.53 -0.80 2.98
N THR A 97 -22.66 0.51 3.14
CA THR A 97 -22.16 1.22 4.33
C THR A 97 -23.28 1.39 5.34
N THR A 98 -23.12 0.81 6.53
CA THR A 98 -24.04 1.04 7.64
C THR A 98 -23.48 2.16 8.50
N ARG A 99 -24.27 3.21 8.73
CA ARG A 99 -23.90 4.24 9.72
C ARG A 99 -24.15 3.62 11.10
N LEU A 100 -23.10 3.47 11.91
CA LEU A 100 -23.29 3.17 13.33
C LEU A 100 -24.10 4.31 13.95
N ALA A 101 -25.26 3.98 14.53
CA ALA A 101 -26.11 4.96 15.22
C ALA A 101 -25.29 5.70 16.30
N GLY A 102 -25.31 7.03 16.24
CA GLY A 102 -24.65 7.90 17.21
C GLY A 102 -25.19 7.62 18.60
N GLY A 103 -24.43 6.92 19.43
CA GLY A 103 -24.90 6.47 20.73
C GLY A 103 -23.98 5.48 21.44
N ARG A 104 -23.09 4.77 20.73
CA ARG A 104 -21.98 4.08 21.39
C ARG A 104 -20.96 5.12 21.87
N GLN A 105 -21.01 5.45 23.16
CA GLN A 105 -19.91 6.13 23.83
C GLN A 105 -18.67 5.25 23.72
N LEU A 106 -17.73 5.63 22.84
CA LEU A 106 -16.41 5.04 22.76
C LEU A 106 -15.63 5.44 24.02
N ARG A 107 -15.76 4.64 25.08
CA ARG A 107 -15.13 4.93 26.39
C ARG A 107 -13.59 4.86 26.39
N ARG A 108 -13.00 4.23 25.37
CA ARG A 108 -11.55 4.05 25.23
C ARG A 108 -11.16 4.36 23.80
N LEU A 109 -10.97 5.65 23.53
CA LEU A 109 -10.36 6.09 22.28
C LEU A 109 -8.91 6.46 22.56
N ASP A 110 -8.01 5.85 21.80
CA ASP A 110 -6.61 6.26 21.81
C ASP A 110 -6.52 7.67 21.23
N PHE A 111 -5.83 8.55 21.95
CA PHE A 111 -5.65 9.91 21.48
C PHE A 111 -4.75 9.89 20.23
N PRO A 112 -5.06 10.66 19.17
CA PRO A 112 -4.31 10.60 17.93
C PRO A 112 -2.88 11.10 18.10
N ALA A 113 -2.03 10.79 17.12
CA ALA A 113 -0.75 11.47 16.99
C ALA A 113 -1.01 12.94 16.60
N VAL A 114 -0.29 13.88 17.22
CA VAL A 114 -0.38 15.31 16.92
C VAL A 114 0.99 15.82 16.53
N ALA A 115 1.10 16.46 15.37
CA ALA A 115 2.32 17.10 14.90
C ALA A 115 2.12 18.62 14.85
N LEU A 116 2.99 19.36 15.52
CA LEU A 116 3.03 20.81 15.53
C LEU A 116 4.30 21.28 14.81
N CYS A 117 4.12 22.02 13.72
CA CYS A 117 5.20 22.54 12.89
C CYS A 117 5.28 24.07 13.05
N ALA A 118 6.49 24.61 13.13
CA ALA A 118 6.68 26.04 12.97
C ALA A 118 6.47 26.42 11.49
N THR A 119 5.95 27.63 11.25
CA THR A 119 5.88 28.20 9.90
C THR A 119 7.26 28.52 9.34
N ASN A 120 8.20 28.89 10.22
CA ASN A 120 9.58 29.14 9.85
C ASN A 120 10.38 27.82 9.92
N LEU A 121 10.91 27.37 8.78
CA LEU A 121 11.76 26.18 8.72
C LEU A 121 13.13 26.39 9.38
N VAL A 122 13.65 27.62 9.33
CA VAL A 122 14.97 27.99 9.86
C VAL A 122 14.81 28.95 11.03
N SER A 123 15.31 28.55 12.19
CA SER A 123 15.41 29.42 13.36
C SER A 123 16.59 30.38 13.21
N ARG A 124 16.34 31.70 13.32
CA ARG A 124 17.40 32.72 13.27
C ARG A 124 18.42 32.55 14.39
N ALA A 125 17.98 32.13 15.58
CA ALA A 125 18.88 31.88 16.71
C ALA A 125 19.79 30.67 16.41
N ALA A 126 19.19 29.55 16.00
CA ALA A 126 19.93 28.34 15.68
C ALA A 126 20.90 28.53 14.51
N LEU A 127 20.50 29.29 13.49
CA LEU A 127 21.35 29.68 12.37
C LEU A 127 22.57 30.49 12.80
N ARG A 128 22.39 31.52 13.63
CA ARG A 128 23.49 32.35 14.15
C ARG A 128 24.45 31.57 15.03
N ASP A 129 23.94 30.63 15.81
CA ASP A 129 24.76 29.76 16.66
C ASP A 129 25.52 28.73 15.84
N TYR A 130 24.90 28.17 14.82
CA TYR A 130 25.57 27.25 13.90
C TYR A 130 26.64 27.94 13.06
N ALA A 131 26.36 29.14 12.53
CA ALA A 131 27.34 29.96 11.82
C ALA A 131 28.55 30.32 12.69
N ARG A 132 28.31 30.65 13.97
CA ARG A 132 29.39 30.90 14.95
C ARG A 132 30.27 29.66 15.12
N LYS A 133 29.66 28.50 15.33
CA LYS A 133 30.37 27.22 15.50
C LYS A 133 31.21 26.87 14.26
N LEU A 134 30.67 27.08 13.06
CA LEU A 134 31.41 26.85 11.82
C LEU A 134 32.60 27.80 11.67
N SER A 135 32.41 29.09 12.00
CA SER A 135 33.49 30.08 11.98
C SER A 135 34.62 29.74 12.96
N GLU A 136 34.27 29.26 14.16
CA GLU A 136 35.24 28.78 15.16
C GLU A 136 36.03 27.54 14.68
N LEU A 137 35.35 26.59 14.02
CA LEU A 137 35.99 25.38 13.47
C LEU A 137 36.91 25.68 12.30
N ASP A 138 36.53 26.62 11.44
CA ASP A 138 37.34 27.06 10.29
C ASP A 138 38.49 28.00 10.69
N GLY A 139 38.44 28.58 11.90
CA GLY A 139 39.37 29.62 12.33
C GLY A 139 39.16 30.95 11.59
N ASN A 140 37.93 31.21 11.14
CA ASN A 140 37.51 32.43 10.44
C ASN A 140 38.37 32.75 9.19
N ARG A 141 38.69 31.74 8.37
CA ARG A 141 39.60 31.86 7.23
C ARG A 141 38.87 31.94 5.89
N THR A 142 37.82 31.15 5.74
CA THR A 142 37.20 30.86 4.44
C THR A 142 36.01 31.77 4.16
N TYR A 143 35.11 31.93 5.14
CA TYR A 143 33.90 32.75 5.00
C TYR A 143 33.72 33.68 6.18
N ALA A 144 33.28 34.91 5.91
CA ALA A 144 32.84 35.82 6.96
C ALA A 144 31.53 35.31 7.60
N ARG A 145 31.29 35.67 8.86
CA ARG A 145 30.09 35.22 9.59
C ARG A 145 28.77 35.54 8.86
N GLN A 146 28.68 36.72 8.23
CA GLN A 146 27.49 37.11 7.47
C GLN A 146 27.28 36.24 6.21
N GLU A 147 28.38 35.81 5.57
CA GLU A 147 28.32 34.91 4.40
C GLU A 147 27.87 33.51 4.82
N LEU A 148 28.38 33.01 5.95
CA LEU A 148 27.91 31.74 6.53
C LEU A 148 26.41 31.78 6.80
N GLU A 149 25.90 32.86 7.40
CA GLU A 149 24.47 33.02 7.67
C GLU A 149 23.64 33.04 6.37
N ARG A 150 24.10 33.75 5.34
CA ARG A 150 23.44 33.78 4.01
C ARG A 150 23.41 32.39 3.36
N HIS A 151 24.56 31.70 3.30
CA HIS A 151 24.64 30.38 2.69
C HIS A 151 23.83 29.33 3.46
N LEU A 152 23.82 29.36 4.79
CA LEU A 152 22.98 28.47 5.62
C LEU A 152 21.48 28.72 5.42
N THR A 153 21.09 29.98 5.23
CA THR A 153 19.69 30.32 4.92
C THR A 153 19.27 29.77 3.57
N ALA A 154 20.11 29.93 2.54
CA ALA A 154 19.88 29.35 1.22
C ALA A 154 19.84 27.81 1.26
N PHE A 155 20.67 27.19 2.10
CA PHE A 155 20.68 25.74 2.31
C PHE A 155 19.39 25.24 2.97
N GLY A 156 18.83 26.00 3.92
CA GLY A 156 17.53 25.71 4.52
C GLY A 156 16.36 25.80 3.53
N ALA A 157 16.42 26.75 2.60
CA ALA A 157 15.40 26.92 1.55
C ALA A 157 15.33 25.73 0.56
N LEU A 158 16.38 24.91 0.45
CA LEU A 158 16.34 23.68 -0.34
C LEU A 158 15.29 22.68 0.14
N SER A 159 14.87 22.74 1.41
CA SER A 159 13.80 21.87 1.93
C SER A 159 12.42 22.21 1.36
N GLU A 160 12.19 23.40 0.81
CA GLU A 160 10.86 23.79 0.30
C GLU A 160 10.58 23.32 -1.14
N MET A 161 11.56 22.77 -1.88
CA MET A 161 11.41 22.49 -3.33
C MET A 161 10.91 23.69 -4.17
N VAL A 162 10.92 24.91 -3.61
CA VAL A 162 10.53 26.15 -4.30
C VAL A 162 11.78 26.75 -4.94
N GLY A 163 12.22 26.16 -6.04
CA GLY A 163 13.35 26.64 -6.85
C GLY A 163 14.71 26.57 -6.13
N ALA A 164 15.78 26.47 -6.90
CA ALA A 164 17.11 26.67 -6.33
C ALA A 164 17.23 28.17 -6.00
N PRO A 165 17.48 28.57 -4.73
CA PRO A 165 17.77 29.96 -4.44
C PRO A 165 18.99 30.38 -5.27
N ALA A 166 18.95 31.59 -5.85
CA ALA A 166 20.02 32.11 -6.71
C ALA A 166 21.42 32.13 -6.03
N ASP A 167 21.44 32.03 -4.69
CA ASP A 167 22.62 32.07 -3.83
C ASP A 167 23.16 30.70 -3.41
N LEU A 168 22.68 29.60 -4.01
CA LEU A 168 23.17 28.27 -3.68
C LEU A 168 24.58 28.04 -4.26
N ASP A 169 25.61 28.27 -3.45
CA ASP A 169 26.99 27.98 -3.82
C ASP A 169 27.34 26.51 -3.56
N VAL A 170 27.62 25.76 -4.63
CA VAL A 170 28.08 24.35 -4.56
C VAL A 170 29.38 24.24 -3.76
N ARG A 171 30.23 25.28 -3.75
CA ARG A 171 31.47 25.33 -2.97
C ARG A 171 31.20 25.37 -1.47
N PHE A 172 30.06 25.89 -1.05
CA PHE A 172 29.67 25.89 0.37
C PHE A 172 29.40 24.46 0.86
N ALA A 173 28.80 23.60 0.04
CA ALA A 173 28.61 22.19 0.39
C ALA A 173 29.97 21.46 0.56
N SER A 174 30.94 21.74 -0.32
CA SER A 174 32.30 21.23 -0.19
C SER A 174 32.99 21.73 1.08
N PHE A 175 32.82 23.01 1.44
CA PHE A 175 33.32 23.57 2.70
C PHE A 175 32.70 22.91 3.94
N LEU A 176 31.38 22.68 3.95
CA LEU A 176 30.76 21.94 5.05
C LEU A 176 31.32 20.51 5.14
N ALA A 177 31.59 19.88 4.00
CA ALA A 177 32.18 18.54 3.95
C ALA A 177 33.62 18.48 4.49
N THR A 178 34.45 19.51 4.29
CA THR A 178 35.81 19.57 4.87
C THR A 178 35.77 19.71 6.39
N LEU A 179 34.75 20.38 6.94
CA LEU A 179 34.48 20.47 8.37
C LEU A 179 33.73 19.26 8.95
N GLY A 180 33.51 18.21 8.16
CA GLY A 180 32.84 16.97 8.60
C GLY A 180 31.30 17.03 8.60
N HIS A 181 30.70 18.14 8.16
CA HIS A 181 29.25 18.33 8.10
C HIS A 181 28.68 17.88 6.75
N ARG A 182 28.70 16.57 6.49
CA ARG A 182 28.21 15.98 5.21
C ARG A 182 26.72 15.67 5.16
N ASN A 183 26.07 15.51 6.31
CA ASN A 183 24.67 15.08 6.37
C ASN A 183 23.72 16.28 6.33
N VAL A 184 23.02 16.44 5.21
CA VAL A 184 22.01 17.50 4.98
C VAL A 184 20.90 17.45 6.06
N SER A 185 20.48 16.25 6.46
CA SER A 185 19.44 16.09 7.48
C SER A 185 19.91 16.58 8.85
N ASP A 186 21.17 16.39 9.23
CA ASP A 186 21.74 16.91 10.48
C ASP A 186 21.84 18.43 10.45
N ILE A 187 22.23 19.01 9.31
CA ILE A 187 22.26 20.46 9.13
C ILE A 187 20.84 21.04 9.25
N ALA A 188 19.87 20.47 8.54
CA ALA A 188 18.48 20.88 8.63
C ALA A 188 17.91 20.75 10.05
N TYR A 189 18.30 19.69 10.80
CA TYR A 189 17.90 19.51 12.20
C TYR A 189 18.49 20.60 13.10
N ARG A 190 19.76 20.97 12.89
CA ARG A 190 20.43 22.04 13.65
C ARG A 190 19.85 23.42 13.36
N LEU A 191 19.37 23.65 12.13
CA LEU A 191 18.77 24.91 11.71
C LEU A 191 17.30 25.03 12.14
N ALA A 192 16.62 23.91 12.37
CA ALA A 192 15.22 23.90 12.74
C ALA A 192 14.95 24.49 14.14
N PRO A 193 13.77 25.11 14.37
CA PRO A 193 13.34 25.52 15.70
C PRO A 193 13.23 24.32 16.65
N ARG A 194 13.69 24.47 17.88
CA ARG A 194 13.61 23.39 18.89
C ARG A 194 12.20 23.30 19.48
N CYS A 195 11.76 22.09 19.79
CA CYS A 195 10.45 21.89 20.43
C CYS A 195 10.34 22.56 21.81
N SER A 196 11.44 22.64 22.55
CA SER A 196 11.50 23.35 23.83
C SER A 196 11.36 24.87 23.71
N GLU A 197 11.69 25.44 22.55
CA GLU A 197 11.52 26.87 22.25
C GLU A 197 10.10 27.16 21.75
N LEU A 198 9.50 26.23 20.99
CA LEU A 198 8.15 26.38 20.45
C LEU A 198 7.05 26.11 21.50
N LEU A 199 7.27 25.13 22.39
CA LEU A 199 6.26 24.64 23.32
C LEU A 199 6.60 25.05 24.75
N VAL A 200 5.94 26.11 25.23
CA VAL A 200 6.23 26.69 26.56
C VAL A 200 5.54 25.92 27.69
N ARG A 201 4.31 25.43 27.48
CA ARG A 201 3.51 24.72 28.50
C ARG A 201 2.77 23.54 27.87
N CYS A 202 2.93 22.36 28.45
CA CYS A 202 2.23 21.15 28.03
C CYS A 202 1.48 20.52 29.20
N THR A 203 0.24 20.13 28.93
CA THR A 203 -0.62 19.42 29.89
C THR A 203 -1.18 18.19 29.20
N TRP A 204 -0.98 17.02 29.81
CA TRP A 204 -1.49 15.76 29.30
C TRP A 204 -2.33 15.07 30.37
N ARG A 205 -3.59 14.73 30.04
CA ARG A 205 -4.56 14.13 30.99
C ARG A 205 -4.64 14.90 32.32
N ALA A 206 -4.80 16.22 32.22
CA ALA A 206 -4.84 17.15 33.36
C ALA A 206 -3.57 17.18 34.24
N ARG A 207 -2.43 16.68 33.74
CA ARG A 207 -1.13 16.76 34.42
C ARG A 207 -0.17 17.64 33.63
N ALA A 208 0.33 18.69 34.26
CA ALA A 208 1.40 19.50 33.70
C ALA A 208 2.69 18.68 33.66
N MET A 209 3.41 18.69 32.54
CA MET A 209 4.69 18.01 32.39
C MET A 209 5.57 18.68 31.34
N PRO A 210 6.91 18.48 31.40
CA PRO A 210 7.81 19.05 30.42
C PRO A 210 7.43 18.64 28.99
N CYS A 211 7.34 19.62 28.08
CA CYS A 211 6.99 19.38 26.68
C CYS A 211 7.95 18.42 25.99
N GLU A 212 9.23 18.43 26.38
CA GLU A 212 10.29 17.54 25.88
C GLU A 212 10.02 16.05 26.18
N ARG A 213 9.22 15.75 27.22
CA ARG A 213 8.81 14.36 27.53
C ARG A 213 7.62 13.89 26.70
N LEU A 214 6.86 14.81 26.14
CA LEU A 214 5.67 14.53 25.35
C LEU A 214 5.97 14.56 23.85
N PHE A 215 6.72 15.56 23.41
CA PHE A 215 6.97 15.85 22.00
C PHE A 215 8.39 15.50 21.61
N ALA A 216 8.54 14.79 20.49
CA ALA A 216 9.81 14.52 19.84
C ALA A 216 9.88 15.22 18.48
N ALA A 217 11.04 15.78 18.15
CA ALA A 217 11.28 16.35 16.84
C ALA A 217 11.32 15.24 15.77
N ARG A 218 10.57 15.41 14.68
CA ARG A 218 10.50 14.48 13.55
C ARG A 218 10.61 15.22 12.23
N ALA A 219 11.33 14.63 11.30
CA ALA A 219 11.38 15.12 9.92
C ALA A 219 10.02 14.93 9.24
N THR A 220 9.56 15.98 8.57
CA THR A 220 8.33 16.02 7.79
C THR A 220 8.61 16.78 6.49
N PRO A 221 7.68 16.79 5.51
CA PRO A 221 7.79 17.66 4.34
C PRO A 221 7.87 19.16 4.66
N HIS A 222 7.45 19.57 5.87
CA HIS A 222 7.51 20.95 6.34
C HIS A 222 8.74 21.23 7.23
N GLY A 223 9.77 20.38 7.15
CA GLY A 223 10.93 20.43 8.04
C GLY A 223 10.74 19.62 9.32
N TYR A 224 11.43 20.00 10.40
CA TYR A 224 11.36 19.28 11.66
C TYR A 224 10.21 19.79 12.53
N CYS A 225 9.25 18.91 12.83
CA CYS A 225 8.06 19.22 13.62
C CYS A 225 8.04 18.46 14.95
N CYS A 226 7.34 19.02 15.93
CA CYS A 226 7.17 18.43 17.25
C CYS A 226 6.00 17.46 17.24
N THR A 227 6.27 16.18 17.44
CA THR A 227 5.27 15.11 17.35
C THR A 227 4.98 14.47 18.70
N PHE A 228 3.70 14.38 19.04
CA PHE A 228 3.19 13.71 20.21
C PHE A 228 2.47 12.42 19.80
N ASN A 229 2.67 11.36 20.59
CA ASN A 229 1.96 10.08 20.46
C ASN A 229 2.06 9.42 19.05
N ALA A 230 3.18 9.62 18.36
CA ALA A 230 3.49 8.91 17.13
C ALA A 230 3.99 7.49 17.45
N ARG A 231 3.60 6.49 16.65
CA ARG A 231 3.96 5.06 16.86
C ARG A 231 5.46 4.78 16.95
N TYR A 232 6.27 5.68 16.42
CA TYR A 232 7.71 5.64 16.56
C TYR A 232 8.07 6.87 17.39
N GLN A 233 8.61 6.66 18.59
CA GLN A 233 9.31 7.67 19.40
C GLN A 233 10.78 7.24 19.46
#